data_AF-A0AAU2U5A3-F1
#
_entry.id   AF-A0AAU2U5A3-F1
#
_cell.length_a   1.000
_cell.length_b   1.000
_cell.length_c   1.000
_cell.angle_alpha   90.00
_cell.angle_beta   90.00
_cell.angle_gamma   90.00
#
_symmetry.space_group_name_H-M   'P 1'
#
loop_
_entity.id
_entity.type
_entity.pdbx_description
1 polymer ?
#
loop_
_entity_poly.entity_id
_entity_poly.type
_entity_poly.pdbx_seq_one_letter_code
_entity_poly.pdbx_strand_id
1 'polypeptide(L)'
;MPLETCPGCDITCEHENSPRVTVDPADLALDGDLVARFFWYHASTQPEWPPRNFDPAAVLRSEIRVGMGGDERVAEWAARQRAKALHVGTYESAVHNMLRRIQDQADHDSQFYLYRVHLIPSVTVRERWLIDPSNFFGDVALADVCPPGVDVARYLNYHEDPGGLSLALGRNAIARVQRLAVPLSDAWEESWVRDAVASLKDASGTAVPATGKLARLLQPSSPRVVRGRELRHRFFWCGRSLIRA
;
A
#
# COMPACT_ATOMS: atom_id res chain seq x y z
N MET A 1 -27.48 -16.71 -5.16
CA MET A 1 -27.90 -15.46 -5.80
C MET A 1 -27.43 -15.51 -7.24
N PRO A 2 -28.16 -14.94 -8.22
CA PRO A 2 -27.66 -14.90 -9.59
C PRO A 2 -26.37 -14.09 -9.61
N LEU A 3 -25.34 -14.61 -10.26
CA LEU A 3 -24.08 -13.89 -10.45
C LEU A 3 -24.35 -12.68 -11.36
N GLU A 4 -23.93 -11.50 -10.91
CA GLU A 4 -23.95 -10.32 -11.78
C GLU A 4 -23.03 -10.60 -12.98
N THR A 5 -23.61 -10.50 -14.17
CA THR A 5 -22.98 -10.80 -15.46
C THR A 5 -22.97 -9.53 -16.28
N CYS A 6 -21.83 -9.24 -16.93
CA CYS A 6 -21.75 -8.11 -17.85
C CYS A 6 -22.67 -8.39 -19.07
N PRO A 7 -23.66 -7.54 -19.36
CA PRO A 7 -24.60 -7.78 -20.46
C PRO A 7 -23.96 -7.71 -21.86
N GLY A 8 -22.71 -7.24 -21.96
CA GLY A 8 -21.97 -7.16 -23.22
C GLY A 8 -21.06 -8.35 -23.49
N CYS A 9 -20.57 -9.05 -22.47
CA CYS A 9 -19.60 -10.14 -22.65
C CYS A 9 -19.89 -11.40 -21.82
N ASP A 10 -20.97 -11.43 -21.04
CA ASP A 10 -21.39 -12.53 -20.16
C ASP A 10 -20.34 -12.98 -19.11
N ILE A 11 -19.28 -12.19 -18.92
CA ILE A 11 -18.26 -12.44 -17.90
C ILE A 11 -18.77 -11.97 -16.54
N THR A 12 -18.59 -12.80 -15.52
CA THR A 12 -18.87 -12.49 -14.11
C THR A 12 -17.64 -11.92 -13.41
N CYS A 13 -17.83 -11.22 -12.30
CA CYS A 13 -16.75 -10.68 -11.46
C CYS A 13 -15.82 -11.77 -10.85
N GLU A 14 -16.20 -13.05 -10.95
CA GLU A 14 -15.45 -14.19 -10.39
C GLU A 14 -14.44 -14.81 -11.38
N HIS A 15 -14.49 -14.44 -12.67
CA HIS A 15 -13.53 -14.92 -13.65
C HIS A 15 -12.18 -14.20 -13.53
N GLU A 16 -11.06 -14.89 -13.80
CA GLU A 16 -9.72 -14.27 -13.91
C GLU A 16 -9.69 -13.11 -14.92
N ASN A 17 -10.56 -13.19 -15.94
CA ASN A 17 -10.75 -12.20 -17.00
C ASN A 17 -11.94 -11.25 -16.75
N SER A 18 -12.41 -11.17 -15.51
CA SER A 18 -13.48 -10.23 -15.13
C SER A 18 -13.14 -8.79 -15.50
N PRO A 19 -14.15 -7.94 -15.79
CA PRO A 19 -13.94 -6.51 -15.97
C PRO A 19 -13.22 -5.96 -14.74
N ARG A 20 -12.03 -5.40 -14.96
CA ARG A 20 -11.23 -4.81 -13.89
C ARG A 20 -11.57 -3.33 -13.78
N VAL A 21 -11.61 -2.83 -12.54
CA VAL A 21 -11.68 -1.39 -12.30
C VAL A 21 -10.52 -0.74 -13.03
N THR A 22 -10.82 0.23 -13.88
CA THR A 22 -9.83 1.02 -14.61
C THR A 22 -9.71 2.40 -13.98
N VAL A 23 -8.66 3.14 -14.35
CA VAL A 23 -8.46 4.50 -13.87
C VAL A 23 -9.62 5.39 -14.30
N ASP A 24 -10.06 6.28 -13.40
CA ASP A 24 -11.00 7.33 -13.76
C ASP A 24 -10.33 8.24 -14.82
N PRO A 25 -10.91 8.41 -16.03
CA PRO A 25 -10.36 9.31 -17.04
C PRO A 25 -10.23 10.76 -16.58
N ALA A 26 -10.97 11.17 -15.54
CA ALA A 26 -10.90 12.49 -14.93
C ALA A 26 -9.91 12.56 -13.75
N ASP A 27 -9.20 11.48 -13.41
CA ASP A 27 -8.19 11.48 -12.36
C ASP A 27 -7.07 12.48 -12.71
N LEU A 28 -6.87 13.48 -11.84
CA LEU A 28 -5.85 14.51 -12.04
C LEU A 28 -4.43 13.95 -11.98
N ALA A 29 -4.21 12.75 -11.41
CA ALA A 29 -2.94 12.05 -11.50
C ALA A 29 -2.62 11.56 -12.93
N LEU A 30 -3.59 11.59 -13.86
CA LEU A 30 -3.35 11.41 -15.29
C LEU A 30 -2.68 12.62 -15.95
N ASP A 31 -2.67 13.78 -15.31
CA ASP A 31 -1.91 14.94 -15.76
C ASP A 31 -0.48 14.90 -15.18
N GLY A 32 0.51 14.73 -16.05
CA GLY A 32 1.93 14.65 -15.68
C GLY A 32 2.43 15.90 -14.95
N ASP A 33 1.88 17.08 -15.27
CA ASP A 33 2.29 18.35 -14.66
C ASP A 33 1.78 18.49 -13.22
N LEU A 34 0.76 17.72 -12.85
CA LEU A 34 0.17 17.71 -11.50
C LEU A 34 0.78 16.67 -10.58
N VAL A 35 1.36 15.59 -11.12
CA VAL A 35 1.93 14.47 -10.33
C VAL A 35 2.91 14.95 -9.26
N ALA A 36 3.78 15.91 -9.59
CA ALA A 36 4.77 16.43 -8.66
C ALA A 36 4.18 17.35 -7.56
N ARG A 37 2.94 17.83 -7.75
CA ARG A 37 2.22 18.73 -6.84
C ARG A 37 1.40 17.98 -5.79
N PHE A 38 1.13 16.70 -6.03
CA PHE A 38 0.40 15.87 -5.09
C PHE A 38 1.29 15.37 -3.95
N PHE A 39 0.64 15.01 -2.85
CA PHE A 39 1.25 14.22 -1.80
C PHE A 39 1.02 12.75 -2.08
N TRP A 40 2.11 12.00 -2.12
CA TRP A 40 2.09 10.55 -2.27
C TRP A 40 2.43 9.90 -0.94
N TYR A 41 2.04 8.64 -0.76
CA TYR A 41 2.15 7.97 0.53
C TYR A 41 2.78 6.58 0.41
N HIS A 42 3.51 6.20 1.44
CA HIS A 42 4.09 4.87 1.61
C HIS A 42 4.00 4.46 3.07
N ALA A 43 3.74 3.19 3.34
CA ALA A 43 3.79 2.65 4.69
C ALA A 43 4.90 1.59 4.79
N SER A 44 5.74 1.71 5.82
CA SER A 44 6.84 0.79 6.05
C SER A 44 7.14 0.63 7.53
N THR A 45 7.80 -0.47 7.87
CA THR A 45 8.38 -0.71 9.19
C THR A 45 9.80 -0.16 9.31
N GLN A 46 10.39 0.32 8.19
CA GLN A 46 11.73 0.90 8.17
C GLN A 46 11.69 2.39 8.54
N PRO A 47 12.26 2.82 9.69
CA PRO A 47 12.11 4.20 10.20
C PRO A 47 12.71 5.28 9.31
N GLU A 48 13.74 4.96 8.52
CA GLU A 48 14.48 5.92 7.70
C GLU A 48 14.17 5.75 6.21
N TRP A 49 12.93 5.40 5.86
CA TRP A 49 12.53 5.22 4.46
C TRP A 49 12.31 6.57 3.72
N PRO A 50 12.71 6.69 2.44
CA PRO A 50 13.71 5.85 1.80
C PRO A 50 15.11 6.22 2.34
N PRO A 51 15.99 5.24 2.57
CA PRO A 51 17.30 5.50 3.15
C PRO A 51 18.13 6.39 2.21
N ARG A 52 18.64 7.51 2.75
CA ARG A 52 19.49 8.47 2.01
C ARG A 52 20.73 7.81 1.42
N ASN A 53 21.40 6.98 2.21
CA ASN A 53 22.52 6.16 1.75
C ASN A 53 22.07 4.69 1.80
N PHE A 54 21.49 4.21 0.70
CA PHE A 54 21.05 2.84 0.61
C PHE A 54 22.23 1.92 0.27
N ASP A 55 22.81 1.33 1.32
CA ASP A 55 23.78 0.24 1.18
C ASP A 55 23.19 -1.11 1.63
N PRO A 56 22.59 -1.87 0.71
CA PRO A 56 22.03 -3.17 1.02
C PRO A 56 23.11 -4.20 1.41
N ALA A 57 24.38 -3.99 1.05
CA ALA A 57 25.46 -4.91 1.41
C ALA A 57 25.98 -4.70 2.84
N ALA A 58 25.69 -3.56 3.47
CA ALA A 58 26.17 -3.22 4.82
C ALA A 58 25.55 -4.12 5.91
N VAL A 59 24.35 -4.65 5.68
CA VAL A 59 23.66 -5.52 6.63
C VAL A 59 24.04 -7.01 6.51
N LEU A 60 24.86 -7.36 5.51
CA LEU A 60 25.24 -8.75 5.26
C LEU A 60 26.44 -9.16 6.11
N ARG A 61 26.25 -10.21 6.93
CA ARG A 61 27.34 -10.88 7.67
C ARG A 61 28.29 -11.62 6.74
N SER A 62 29.52 -11.85 7.20
CA SER A 62 30.57 -12.58 6.48
C SER A 62 30.11 -13.92 5.91
N GLU A 63 29.36 -14.70 6.70
CA GLU A 63 28.91 -16.04 6.29
C GLU A 63 27.92 -15.96 5.12
N ILE A 64 27.05 -14.94 5.13
CA ILE A 64 26.07 -14.71 4.06
C ILE A 64 26.78 -14.25 2.79
N ARG A 65 27.79 -13.38 2.92
CA ARG A 65 28.61 -12.93 1.78
C ARG A 65 29.30 -14.10 1.07
N VAL A 66 29.88 -15.03 1.84
CA VAL A 66 30.48 -16.26 1.29
C VAL A 66 29.41 -17.13 0.63
N GLY A 67 28.26 -17.33 1.28
CA GLY A 67 27.14 -18.09 0.72
C GLY A 67 26.57 -17.52 -0.58
N MET A 68 26.66 -16.20 -0.78
CA MET A 68 26.25 -15.52 -2.01
C MET A 68 27.27 -15.63 -3.15
N GLY A 69 28.42 -16.27 -2.93
CA GLY A 69 29.49 -16.40 -3.92
C GLY A 69 30.55 -15.29 -3.86
N GLY A 70 30.69 -14.62 -2.71
CA GLY A 70 31.74 -13.64 -2.45
C GLY A 70 31.39 -12.20 -2.81
N ASP A 71 32.36 -11.29 -2.61
CA ASP A 71 32.14 -9.85 -2.64
C ASP A 71 31.67 -9.31 -4.01
N GLU A 72 32.09 -9.92 -5.11
CA GLU A 72 31.66 -9.51 -6.47
C GLU A 72 30.16 -9.77 -6.66
N ARG A 73 29.66 -10.95 -6.28
CA ARG A 73 28.23 -11.30 -6.34
C ARG A 73 27.40 -10.45 -5.39
N VAL A 74 27.94 -10.13 -4.22
CA VAL A 74 27.33 -9.20 -3.27
C VAL A 74 27.22 -7.80 -3.87
N ALA A 75 28.26 -7.33 -4.57
CA ALA A 75 28.24 -6.03 -5.24
C ALA A 75 27.20 -5.97 -6.38
N GLU A 76 27.12 -7.02 -7.20
CA GLU A 76 26.06 -7.13 -8.23
C GLU A 76 24.67 -7.13 -7.62
N TRP A 77 24.43 -7.94 -6.58
CA TRP A 77 23.16 -7.98 -5.88
C TRP A 77 22.81 -6.62 -5.29
N ALA A 78 23.78 -5.95 -4.65
CA ALA A 78 23.58 -4.64 -4.07
C ALA A 78 23.24 -3.58 -5.13
N ALA A 79 23.87 -3.66 -6.31
CA ALA A 79 23.52 -2.82 -7.46
C ALA A 79 22.07 -3.07 -7.92
N ARG A 80 21.65 -4.34 -8.03
CA ARG A 80 20.25 -4.69 -8.36
C ARG A 80 19.25 -4.16 -7.34
N GLN A 81 19.54 -4.28 -6.03
CA GLN A 81 18.67 -3.73 -4.98
C GLN A 81 18.58 -2.19 -5.06
N ARG A 82 19.70 -1.50 -5.35
CA ARG A 82 19.70 -0.04 -5.56
C ARG A 82 18.91 0.37 -6.80
N ALA A 83 18.91 -0.46 -7.84
CA ALA A 83 18.20 -0.21 -9.08
C ALA A 83 16.68 -0.44 -9.01
N LYS A 84 16.15 -1.01 -7.91
CA LYS A 84 14.71 -1.17 -7.72
C LYS A 84 13.98 0.17 -7.61
N ALA A 85 12.81 0.24 -8.21
CA ALA A 85 11.89 1.35 -8.04
C ALA A 85 11.36 1.40 -6.60
N LEU A 86 11.09 2.61 -6.13
CA LEU A 86 10.28 2.83 -4.94
C LEU A 86 8.82 2.97 -5.34
N HIS A 87 7.93 2.44 -4.50
CA HIS A 87 6.50 2.47 -4.72
C HIS A 87 5.82 3.38 -3.71
N VAL A 88 5.08 4.36 -4.23
CA VAL A 88 4.22 5.25 -3.45
C VAL A 88 2.82 5.26 -4.06
N GLY A 89 1.79 5.53 -3.27
CA GLY A 89 0.42 5.58 -3.76
C GLY A 89 -0.39 6.67 -3.09
N THR A 90 -1.71 6.53 -3.17
CA THR A 90 -2.65 7.31 -2.38
C THR A 90 -2.45 7.04 -0.88
N TYR A 91 -3.04 7.89 -0.04
CA TYR A 91 -3.05 7.66 1.40
C TYR A 91 -3.75 6.32 1.72
N GLU A 92 -4.86 6.07 1.05
CA GLU A 92 -5.68 4.86 1.11
C GLU A 92 -4.84 3.62 0.73
N SER A 93 -4.11 3.67 -0.39
CA SER A 93 -3.18 2.63 -0.81
C SER A 93 -2.16 2.29 0.29
N ALA A 94 -1.54 3.31 0.88
CA ALA A 94 -0.51 3.11 1.91
C ALA A 94 -1.11 2.50 3.19
N VAL A 95 -2.29 2.94 3.61
CA VAL A 95 -2.99 2.40 4.78
C VAL A 95 -3.43 0.96 4.54
N HIS A 96 -4.00 0.65 3.37
CA HIS A 96 -4.37 -0.72 3.02
C HIS A 96 -3.16 -1.64 2.93
N ASN A 97 -2.03 -1.17 2.39
CA ASN A 97 -0.78 -1.93 2.39
C ASN A 97 -0.33 -2.28 3.82
N MET A 98 -0.34 -1.29 4.73
CA MET A 98 -0.03 -1.50 6.14
C MET A 98 -0.93 -2.55 6.78
N LEU A 99 -2.25 -2.41 6.63
CA LEU A 99 -3.23 -3.33 7.22
C LEU A 99 -3.07 -4.76 6.68
N ARG A 100 -2.84 -4.91 5.37
CA ARG A 100 -2.56 -6.20 4.74
C ARG A 100 -1.28 -6.82 5.30
N ARG A 101 -0.21 -6.05 5.47
CA ARG A 101 1.08 -6.54 6.01
C ARG A 101 0.98 -6.97 7.48
N ILE A 102 0.23 -6.23 8.30
CA ILE A 102 -0.09 -6.62 9.68
C ILE A 102 -0.77 -7.98 9.71
N GLN A 103 -1.69 -8.23 8.78
CA GLN A 103 -2.47 -9.46 8.72
C GLN A 103 -1.67 -10.65 8.12
N ASP A 104 -0.93 -10.41 7.03
CA ASP A 104 -0.45 -11.49 6.16
C ASP A 104 1.08 -11.67 6.18
N GLN A 105 1.85 -10.71 6.70
CA GLN A 105 3.32 -10.69 6.57
C GLN A 105 4.05 -10.65 7.93
N ALA A 106 3.39 -11.10 8.99
CA ALA A 106 3.94 -11.16 10.35
C ALA A 106 4.42 -9.81 10.94
N ASP A 107 4.11 -8.68 10.30
CA ASP A 107 4.48 -7.33 10.76
C ASP A 107 3.61 -6.82 11.93
N HIS A 108 2.73 -7.66 12.49
CA HIS A 108 1.76 -7.28 13.53
C HIS A 108 2.35 -6.56 14.76
N ASP A 109 3.55 -6.96 15.20
CA ASP A 109 4.23 -6.37 16.36
C ASP A 109 5.25 -5.28 15.98
N SER A 110 5.35 -4.95 14.68
CA SER A 110 6.30 -3.95 14.20
C SER A 110 5.75 -2.53 14.30
N GLN A 111 6.61 -1.58 14.64
CA GLN A 111 6.29 -0.16 14.50
C GLN A 111 6.17 0.18 13.01
N PHE A 112 4.97 0.59 12.59
CA PHE A 112 4.78 1.15 11.26
C PHE A 112 5.03 2.65 11.23
N TYR A 113 5.45 3.12 10.07
CA TYR A 113 5.61 4.52 9.76
C TYR A 113 4.87 4.81 8.46
N LEU A 114 4.06 5.87 8.48
CA LEU A 114 3.46 6.46 7.30
C LEU A 114 4.37 7.59 6.80
N TYR A 115 4.72 7.52 5.53
CA TYR A 115 5.54 8.51 4.85
C TYR A 115 4.69 9.29 3.89
N ARG A 116 4.66 10.62 4.05
CA ARG A 116 4.12 11.55 3.08
C ARG A 116 5.27 12.09 2.23
N VAL A 117 5.22 11.80 0.94
CA VAL A 117 6.27 12.01 -0.04
C VAL A 117 5.86 13.14 -0.97
N HIS A 118 6.79 14.07 -1.19
CA HIS A 118 6.66 15.12 -2.20
C HIS A 118 7.79 14.98 -3.20
N LEU A 119 7.45 15.06 -4.49
CA LEU A 119 8.41 14.90 -5.58
C LEU A 119 9.13 16.22 -5.87
N ILE A 120 10.23 16.14 -6.62
CA ILE A 120 10.88 17.32 -7.17
C ILE A 120 9.97 17.91 -8.25
N PRO A 121 9.77 19.24 -8.32
CA PRO A 121 8.89 19.84 -9.33
C PRO A 121 9.28 19.55 -10.79
N SER A 122 10.56 19.23 -11.04
CA SER A 122 11.11 18.98 -12.38
C SER A 122 11.17 17.50 -12.76
N VAL A 123 10.48 16.61 -12.04
CA VAL A 123 10.45 15.19 -12.41
C VAL A 123 9.79 15.01 -13.77
N THR A 124 10.37 14.14 -14.59
CA THR A 124 9.78 13.74 -15.86
C THR A 124 8.89 12.53 -15.63
N VAL A 125 7.59 12.69 -15.89
CA VAL A 125 6.60 11.61 -15.73
C VAL A 125 6.42 10.89 -17.06
N ARG A 126 6.39 9.55 -17.02
CA ARG A 126 6.05 8.74 -18.18
C ARG A 126 4.66 9.10 -18.69
N GLU A 127 4.52 9.34 -20.00
CA GLU A 127 3.26 9.79 -20.62
C GLU A 127 2.07 8.86 -20.36
N ARG A 128 2.27 7.55 -20.51
CA ARG A 128 1.21 6.55 -20.28
C ARG A 128 1.39 5.85 -18.93
N TRP A 129 0.28 5.60 -18.25
CA TRP A 129 0.24 4.74 -17.07
C TRP A 129 0.36 3.26 -17.46
N LEU A 130 0.76 2.44 -16.49
CA LEU A 130 1.00 1.01 -16.65
C LEU A 130 -0.05 0.20 -15.89
N ILE A 131 -0.39 -0.98 -16.41
CA ILE A 131 -0.98 -2.02 -15.56
C ILE A 131 0.09 -2.40 -14.53
N ASP A 132 -0.32 -2.61 -13.27
CA ASP A 132 0.60 -2.90 -12.15
C ASP A 132 1.80 -3.74 -12.60
N PRO A 133 3.01 -3.15 -12.64
CA PRO A 133 4.20 -3.81 -13.18
C PRO A 133 4.81 -4.81 -12.19
N SER A 134 4.27 -4.87 -10.96
CA SER A 134 4.77 -5.70 -9.89
C SER A 134 4.72 -7.19 -10.25
N ASN A 135 5.86 -7.87 -10.17
CA ASN A 135 5.88 -9.33 -10.18
C ASN A 135 5.32 -9.88 -8.86
N PHE A 136 5.22 -11.20 -8.72
CA PHE A 136 4.71 -11.89 -7.52
C PHE A 136 5.37 -11.43 -6.18
N PHE A 137 6.55 -10.83 -6.23
CA PHE A 137 7.30 -10.33 -5.07
C PHE A 137 7.23 -8.80 -4.88
N GLY A 138 6.50 -8.07 -5.72
CA GLY A 138 6.36 -6.61 -5.60
C GLY A 138 7.61 -5.82 -5.98
N ASP A 139 8.63 -6.48 -6.55
CA ASP A 139 9.93 -5.87 -6.85
C ASP A 139 10.05 -5.58 -8.34
N VAL A 140 10.20 -4.30 -8.71
CA VAL A 140 10.36 -3.87 -10.10
C VAL A 140 11.65 -3.09 -10.25
N ALA A 141 12.46 -3.40 -11.27
CA ALA A 141 13.62 -2.57 -11.58
C ALA A 141 13.15 -1.24 -12.16
N LEU A 142 13.76 -0.14 -11.72
CA LEU A 142 13.36 1.20 -12.16
C LEU A 142 13.45 1.35 -13.69
N ALA A 143 14.47 0.77 -14.31
CA ALA A 143 14.67 0.82 -15.76
C ALA A 143 13.57 0.11 -16.56
N ASP A 144 12.84 -0.84 -15.96
CA ASP A 144 11.76 -1.58 -16.64
C ASP A 144 10.50 -0.72 -16.78
N VAL A 145 10.31 0.24 -15.87
CA VAL A 145 9.11 1.10 -15.82
C VAL A 145 9.39 2.54 -16.21
N CYS A 146 10.61 3.02 -15.98
CA CYS A 146 11.07 4.35 -16.31
C CYS A 146 12.18 4.26 -17.38
N PRO A 147 11.86 4.52 -18.67
CA PRO A 147 12.88 4.60 -19.72
C PRO A 147 13.88 5.76 -19.45
N PRO A 148 15.03 5.81 -20.15
CA PRO A 148 15.98 6.90 -19.98
C PRO A 148 15.35 8.29 -20.11
N GLY A 149 15.61 9.17 -19.15
CA GLY A 149 15.03 10.51 -19.08
C GLY A 149 13.66 10.59 -18.42
N VAL A 150 13.10 9.48 -17.95
CA VAL A 150 11.87 9.44 -17.15
C VAL A 150 12.23 9.12 -15.70
N ASP A 151 11.66 9.88 -14.77
CA ASP A 151 11.90 9.73 -13.32
C ASP A 151 10.81 8.91 -12.63
N VAL A 152 9.58 9.00 -13.15
CA VAL A 152 8.36 8.50 -12.50
C VAL A 152 7.46 7.80 -13.52
N ALA A 153 6.96 6.62 -13.17
CA ALA A 153 5.94 5.90 -13.90
C ALA A 153 4.68 5.73 -13.04
N ARG A 154 3.52 6.04 -13.62
CA ARG A 154 2.22 5.80 -13.00
C ARG A 154 1.80 4.36 -13.29
N TYR A 155 1.18 3.70 -12.33
CA TYR A 155 0.56 2.41 -12.55
C TYR A 155 -0.77 2.28 -11.82
N LEU A 156 -1.66 1.49 -12.40
CA LEU A 156 -2.96 1.18 -11.82
C LEU A 156 -2.79 0.16 -10.70
N ASN A 157 -3.18 0.55 -9.48
CA ASN A 157 -3.12 -0.31 -8.32
C ASN A 157 -4.32 -1.26 -8.30
N TYR A 158 -4.06 -2.58 -8.20
CA TYR A 158 -5.10 -3.60 -8.08
C TYR A 158 -5.18 -4.22 -6.68
N HIS A 159 -4.16 -4.02 -5.86
CA HIS A 159 -3.97 -4.79 -4.63
C HIS A 159 -4.41 -4.00 -3.39
N GLU A 160 -4.02 -2.73 -3.30
CA GLU A 160 -4.27 -1.90 -2.13
C GLU A 160 -5.29 -0.79 -2.35
N ASP A 161 -5.46 -0.33 -3.58
CA ASP A 161 -6.46 0.69 -3.92
C ASP A 161 -7.00 0.45 -5.34
N PRO A 162 -7.90 -0.55 -5.50
CA PRO A 162 -8.39 -0.95 -6.81
C PRO A 162 -8.98 0.22 -7.60
N GLY A 163 -8.35 0.59 -8.72
CA GLY A 163 -8.75 1.72 -9.54
C GLY A 163 -7.92 2.98 -9.35
N GLY A 164 -7.19 3.09 -8.24
CA GLY A 164 -6.31 4.21 -7.94
C GLY A 164 -4.97 4.13 -8.67
N LEU A 165 -4.36 5.31 -8.92
CA LEU A 165 -3.00 5.39 -9.44
C LEU A 165 -1.97 5.41 -8.31
N SER A 166 -0.93 4.60 -8.49
CA SER A 166 0.31 4.61 -7.71
C SER A 166 1.48 4.98 -8.61
N LEU A 167 2.63 5.29 -8.01
CA LEU A 167 3.86 5.63 -8.71
C LEU A 167 4.97 4.65 -8.40
N ALA A 168 5.71 4.28 -9.44
CA ALA A 168 7.04 3.70 -9.37
C ALA A 168 8.06 4.79 -9.71
N LEU A 169 9.04 5.02 -8.84
CA LEU A 169 9.98 6.13 -8.98
C LEU A 169 11.38 5.81 -8.45
N GLY A 170 12.38 6.54 -8.95
CA GLY A 170 13.72 6.49 -8.39
C GLY A 170 13.85 7.31 -7.10
N ARG A 171 14.79 6.96 -6.22
CA ARG A 171 15.10 7.73 -4.99
C ARG A 171 15.34 9.22 -5.27
N ASN A 172 15.94 9.54 -6.41
CA ASN A 172 16.27 10.90 -6.82
C ASN A 172 15.05 11.74 -7.24
N ALA A 173 13.88 11.13 -7.46
CA ALA A 173 12.65 11.85 -7.78
C ALA A 173 12.00 12.51 -6.55
N ILE A 174 12.45 12.15 -5.34
CA ILE A 174 11.87 12.60 -4.08
C ILE A 174 12.55 13.88 -3.61
N ALA A 175 11.75 14.94 -3.41
CA ALA A 175 12.24 16.19 -2.83
C ALA A 175 12.24 16.14 -1.31
N ARG A 176 11.14 15.67 -0.71
CA ARG A 176 10.92 15.71 0.73
C ARG A 176 10.06 14.54 1.18
N VAL A 177 10.34 14.07 2.39
CA VAL A 177 9.57 13.03 3.05
C VAL A 177 9.26 13.50 4.47
N GLN A 178 7.99 13.45 4.83
CA GLN A 178 7.52 13.58 6.20
C GLN A 178 7.20 12.18 6.73
N ARG A 179 7.69 11.86 7.93
CA ARG A 179 7.45 10.58 8.61
C ARG A 179 6.47 10.76 9.76
N LEU A 180 5.55 9.82 9.90
CA LEU A 180 4.62 9.72 11.03
C LEU A 180 4.63 8.29 11.58
N ALA A 181 4.85 8.10 12.88
CA ALA A 181 4.70 6.78 13.51
C ALA A 181 3.21 6.41 13.60
N VAL A 182 2.87 5.14 13.32
CA VAL A 182 1.50 4.62 13.39
C VAL A 182 1.47 3.34 14.24
N PRO A 183 0.69 3.29 15.34
CA PRO A 183 -0.06 4.40 15.93
C PRO A 183 0.87 5.48 16.52
N LEU A 184 0.34 6.68 16.76
CA LEU A 184 1.05 7.72 17.50
C LEU A 184 1.25 7.29 18.96
N SER A 185 2.34 7.75 19.58
CA SER A 185 2.71 7.36 20.95
C SER A 185 1.68 7.75 22.01
N ASP A 186 0.90 8.80 21.77
CA ASP A 186 -0.15 9.32 22.63
C ASP A 186 -1.56 8.86 22.25
N ALA A 187 -1.72 8.16 21.11
CA ALA A 187 -3.03 7.69 20.65
C ALA A 187 -3.71 6.74 21.66
N TRP A 188 -2.92 6.02 22.47
CA TRP A 188 -3.44 5.12 23.51
C TRP A 188 -4.03 5.83 24.73
N GLU A 189 -3.70 7.11 24.93
CA GLU A 189 -4.21 7.89 26.05
C GLU A 189 -5.66 8.34 25.82
N GLU A 190 -6.12 8.32 24.57
CA GLU A 190 -7.51 8.62 24.23
C GLU A 190 -8.44 7.51 24.77
N SER A 191 -9.38 7.90 25.64
CA SER A 191 -10.29 6.96 26.31
C SER A 191 -11.07 6.10 25.32
N TRP A 192 -11.48 6.67 24.18
CA TRP A 192 -12.24 5.93 23.18
C TRP A 192 -11.42 4.81 22.51
N VAL A 193 -10.09 4.95 22.38
CA VAL A 193 -9.23 3.90 21.81
C VAL A 193 -9.19 2.70 22.77
N ARG A 194 -9.03 2.98 24.06
CA ARG A 194 -9.05 1.95 25.10
C ARG A 194 -10.40 1.24 25.15
N ASP A 195 -11.49 1.98 25.08
CA ASP A 195 -12.85 1.44 25.07
C ASP A 195 -13.12 0.60 23.81
N ALA A 196 -12.66 1.05 22.64
CA ALA A 196 -12.80 0.32 21.39
C ALA A 196 -12.00 -1.00 21.43
N VAL A 197 -10.76 -0.97 21.94
CA VAL A 197 -9.91 -2.16 22.08
C VAL A 197 -10.50 -3.13 23.11
N ALA A 198 -10.96 -2.64 24.27
CA ALA A 198 -11.64 -3.47 25.26
C ALA A 198 -12.89 -4.13 24.66
N SER A 199 -13.73 -3.34 23.97
CA SER A 199 -14.92 -3.85 23.28
C SER A 199 -14.60 -4.91 22.22
N LEU A 200 -13.47 -4.78 21.50
CA LEU A 200 -13.02 -5.78 20.53
C LEU A 200 -12.42 -7.02 21.21
N LYS A 201 -11.70 -6.87 22.32
CA LYS A 201 -11.15 -7.99 23.09
C LYS A 201 -12.27 -8.84 23.70
N ASP A 202 -13.29 -8.19 24.27
CA ASP A 202 -14.47 -8.84 24.86
C ASP A 202 -15.40 -9.46 23.81
N ALA A 203 -15.34 -8.99 22.57
CA ALA A 203 -16.05 -9.63 21.47
C ALA A 203 -15.42 -11.00 21.15
N SER A 204 -16.24 -12.05 21.25
CA SER A 204 -15.83 -13.42 20.92
C SER A 204 -15.33 -13.53 19.46
N GLY A 205 -14.20 -14.20 19.29
CA GLY A 205 -13.64 -14.53 17.97
C GLY A 205 -14.33 -15.72 17.31
N THR A 206 -15.16 -16.47 18.04
CA THR A 206 -15.87 -17.64 17.52
C THR A 206 -16.90 -17.18 16.51
N ALA A 207 -16.76 -17.64 15.27
CA ALA A 207 -17.74 -17.41 14.23
C ALA A 207 -19.08 -18.04 14.66
N VAL A 208 -20.15 -17.25 14.69
CA VAL A 208 -21.49 -17.81 14.93
C VAL A 208 -21.87 -18.59 13.68
N PRO A 209 -22.24 -19.88 13.79
CA PRO A 209 -22.63 -20.65 12.62
C PRO A 209 -23.83 -19.97 11.95
N ALA A 210 -23.72 -19.74 10.64
CA ALA A 210 -24.81 -19.17 9.85
C ALA A 210 -25.99 -20.15 9.88
N THR A 211 -27.08 -19.79 10.57
CA THR A 211 -28.32 -20.57 10.60
C THR A 211 -29.26 -20.09 9.50
N GLY A 212 -29.56 -20.96 8.53
CA GLY A 212 -30.50 -20.69 7.45
C GLY A 212 -30.10 -21.27 6.10
N LYS A 213 -31.04 -21.33 5.14
CA LYS A 213 -30.83 -21.92 3.80
C LYS A 213 -29.74 -21.21 2.96
N LEU A 214 -29.30 -20.02 3.36
CA LEU A 214 -28.26 -19.21 2.69
C LEU A 214 -26.86 -19.34 3.32
N ALA A 215 -26.68 -20.23 4.31
CA ALA A 215 -25.41 -20.42 5.03
C ALA A 215 -24.21 -20.80 4.15
N ARG A 216 -24.42 -21.32 2.93
CA ARG A 216 -23.34 -21.66 1.98
C ARG A 216 -22.79 -20.46 1.20
N LEU A 217 -23.48 -19.31 1.23
CA LEU A 217 -23.14 -18.12 0.43
C LEU A 217 -22.57 -16.96 1.25
N LEU A 218 -22.49 -17.10 2.58
CA LEU A 218 -22.00 -16.05 3.48
C LEU A 218 -20.87 -16.61 4.33
N GLN A 219 -19.73 -15.93 4.36
CA GLN A 219 -18.72 -16.17 5.38
C GLN A 219 -19.31 -15.79 6.76
N PRO A 220 -19.36 -16.72 7.73
CA PRO A 220 -19.85 -16.39 9.06
C PRO A 220 -18.92 -15.36 9.68
N SER A 221 -19.44 -14.15 9.91
CA SER A 221 -18.69 -13.07 10.53
C SER A 221 -18.68 -13.28 12.05
N SER A 222 -17.51 -13.27 12.67
CA SER A 222 -17.44 -13.31 14.13
C SER A 222 -18.02 -12.02 14.72
N PRO A 223 -18.56 -12.07 15.95
CA PRO A 223 -18.98 -10.87 16.69
C PRO A 223 -17.90 -9.80 16.74
N ARG A 224 -16.62 -10.19 16.78
CA ARG A 224 -15.46 -9.29 16.71
C ARG A 224 -15.37 -8.55 15.36
N VAL A 225 -15.60 -9.22 14.23
CA VAL A 225 -15.61 -8.59 12.89
C VAL A 225 -16.77 -7.62 12.74
N VAL A 226 -17.96 -8.00 13.21
CA VAL A 226 -19.14 -7.11 13.20
C VAL A 226 -18.89 -5.87 14.04
N ARG A 227 -18.35 -6.04 15.25
CA ARG A 227 -18.01 -4.92 16.15
C ARG A 227 -16.96 -3.99 15.55
N GLY A 228 -15.97 -4.54 14.85
CA GLY A 228 -14.98 -3.76 14.11
C GLY A 228 -15.58 -2.86 13.04
N ARG A 229 -16.63 -3.32 12.32
CA ARG A 229 -17.35 -2.51 11.32
C ARG A 229 -18.13 -1.37 11.96
N GLU A 230 -18.82 -1.62 13.07
CA GLU A 230 -19.56 -0.57 13.81
C GLU A 230 -18.65 0.55 14.31
N LEU A 231 -17.46 0.17 14.81
CA LEU A 231 -16.46 1.13 15.26
C LEU A 231 -15.91 1.96 14.10
N ARG A 232 -15.65 1.36 12.92
CA ARG A 232 -15.21 2.06 11.70
C ARG A 232 -16.17 3.19 11.25
N HIS A 233 -17.47 3.02 11.41
CA HIS A 233 -18.45 4.07 11.05
C HIS A 233 -18.38 5.31 11.97
N ARG A 234 -17.88 5.18 13.21
CA ARG A 234 -17.67 6.32 14.12
C ARG A 234 -16.45 7.17 13.73
N PHE A 235 -15.45 6.57 13.08
CA PHE A 235 -14.27 7.28 12.58
C PHE A 235 -14.61 8.23 11.41
N PHE A 236 -15.54 7.85 10.55
CA PHE A 236 -15.95 8.69 9.40
C PHE A 236 -16.77 9.93 9.81
N TRP A 237 -17.39 9.93 10.99
CA TRP A 237 -18.19 11.06 11.47
C TRP A 237 -17.41 12.10 12.29
N CYS A 238 -16.14 11.83 12.62
CA CYS A 238 -15.28 12.76 13.37
C CYS A 238 -14.38 13.64 12.45
N GLY A 239 -14.46 13.48 11.12
CA GLY A 239 -13.60 14.17 10.16
C GLY A 239 -14.15 15.48 9.55
N ARG A 240 -15.33 15.97 9.97
CA ARG A 240 -15.97 17.15 9.34
C ARG A 240 -15.89 18.47 10.11
N SER A 241 -15.15 18.52 11.20
CA SER A 241 -15.05 19.73 12.03
C SER A 241 -13.60 20.02 12.39
N LEU A 242 -12.78 20.48 11.44
CA LEU A 242 -11.58 21.33 11.66
C LEU A 242 -10.86 21.62 10.33
N ILE A 243 -11.54 22.32 9.43
CA ILE A 243 -10.87 23.23 8.49
C ILE A 243 -11.66 24.55 8.51
N ARG A 244 -11.26 25.46 9.39
CA ARG A 244 -11.55 26.89 9.28
C ARG A 244 -10.35 27.67 9.83
N ALA A 245 -9.83 28.53 8.96
CA ALA A 245 -8.77 29.53 9.11
C ALA A 245 -7.34 28.98 9.25
#